data_AF-A0A6B3IBD7-F1
#
_entry.id   AF-A0A6B3IBD7-F1
#
_cell.length_a   1.000
_cell.length_b   1.000
_cell.length_c   1.000
_cell.angle_alpha   90.00
_cell.angle_beta   90.00
_cell.angle_gamma   90.00
#
_symmetry.space_group_name_H-M   'P 1'
#
loop_
_entity.id
_entity.type
_entity.pdbx_description
1 polymer ?
#
loop_
_entity_poly.entity_id
_entity_poly.type
_entity_poly.pdbx_seq_one_letter_code
_entity_poly.pdbx_strand_id
1 'polypeptide(L)'
;RALPKPLKRGIADAVRRLYTGRSLLKYDTASKGFRFGDVLNLVHAAPDPAKPWQGELFRYALDRRHRPDTAVPPAGDRTLTAHRALIELPVTERRAVVTGPGGAERLAEAGMTWESLAGWLQGPMDAAAWEAVIPSMGTMALVRNLRNFDEAGVSDEVAATAAARICDPEAVAASRQFPFRYLAAHRHAPSLRWAYP
;
A
#
# COMPACT_ATOMS: atom_id res chain seq x y z
N ARG A 1 15.28 19.37 -19.11
CA ARG A 1 14.50 19.84 -20.29
C ARG A 1 13.29 20.60 -19.77
N ALA A 2 12.97 21.79 -20.28
CA ALA A 2 11.82 22.54 -19.82
C ALA A 2 10.52 21.87 -20.31
N LEU A 3 9.60 21.56 -19.39
CA LEU A 3 8.26 21.08 -19.77
C LEU A 3 7.40 22.26 -20.25
N PRO A 4 6.57 22.07 -21.30
CA PRO A 4 5.56 23.06 -21.66
C PRO A 4 4.63 23.40 -20.48
N LYS A 5 4.22 24.67 -20.37
CA LYS A 5 3.38 25.16 -19.26
C LYS A 5 2.09 24.33 -19.05
N PRO A 6 1.34 23.94 -20.09
CA PRO A 6 0.11 23.14 -19.88
C PRO A 6 0.40 21.77 -19.26
N LEU A 7 1.48 21.11 -19.68
CA LEU A 7 1.89 19.82 -19.13
C LEU A 7 2.32 19.96 -17.66
N LYS A 8 3.09 21.01 -17.35
CA LYS A 8 3.49 21.33 -15.98
C LYS A 8 2.27 21.50 -15.06
N ARG A 9 1.25 22.23 -15.54
CA ARG A 9 -0.02 22.43 -14.81
C ARG A 9 -0.79 21.13 -14.61
N GLY A 10 -0.98 20.33 -15.67
CA GLY A 10 -1.69 19.06 -15.57
C GLY A 10 -1.02 18.07 -14.61
N ILE A 11 0.32 18.01 -14.60
CA ILE A 11 1.06 17.19 -13.63
C ILE A 11 0.91 17.76 -12.21
N ALA A 12 0.96 19.08 -12.03
CA ALA A 12 0.74 19.69 -10.71
C ALA A 12 -0.66 19.39 -10.14
N ASP A 13 -1.70 19.41 -10.99
CA ASP A 13 -3.05 19.05 -10.60
C ASP A 13 -3.16 17.55 -10.25
N ALA A 14 -2.44 16.69 -11.00
CA ALA A 14 -2.33 15.28 -10.65
C ALA A 14 -1.61 15.06 -9.31
N VAL A 15 -0.54 15.80 -9.04
CA VAL A 15 0.19 15.77 -7.76
C VAL A 15 -0.75 16.11 -6.60
N ARG A 16 -1.53 17.20 -6.69
CA ARG A 16 -2.52 17.58 -5.67
C ARG A 16 -3.55 16.49 -5.37
N ARG A 17 -3.95 15.74 -6.40
CA ARG A 17 -4.95 14.67 -6.28
C ARG A 17 -4.37 13.35 -5.78
N LEU A 18 -3.19 12.97 -6.28
CA LEU A 18 -2.66 11.61 -6.13
C LEU A 18 -1.66 11.48 -4.98
N TYR A 19 -0.98 12.57 -4.59
CA TYR A 19 0.04 12.48 -3.54
C TYR A 19 -0.63 12.43 -2.17
N THR A 20 -0.51 11.26 -1.55
CA THR A 20 -0.99 10.89 -0.23
C THR A 20 0.09 10.07 0.48
N GLY A 21 0.07 9.98 1.82
CA GLY A 21 1.00 9.14 2.57
C GLY A 21 1.06 7.70 2.04
N ARG A 22 -0.11 7.07 1.80
CA ARG A 22 -0.19 5.70 1.22
C ARG A 22 0.45 5.59 -0.16
N SER A 23 0.19 6.56 -1.06
CA SER A 23 0.79 6.53 -2.39
C SER A 23 2.31 6.72 -2.34
N LEU A 24 2.80 7.55 -1.41
CA LEU A 24 4.22 7.78 -1.21
C LEU A 24 4.89 6.50 -0.73
N LEU A 25 4.34 5.83 0.28
CA LEU A 25 4.86 4.54 0.77
C LEU A 25 4.92 3.48 -0.34
N LYS A 26 3.87 3.40 -1.16
CA LYS A 26 3.76 2.38 -2.21
C LYS A 26 4.63 2.65 -3.44
N TYR A 27 4.78 3.90 -3.85
CA TYR A 27 5.32 4.24 -5.17
C TYR A 27 6.63 5.04 -5.13
N ASP A 28 7.01 5.64 -3.99
CA ASP A 28 8.24 6.42 -3.84
C ASP A 28 9.41 5.55 -3.32
N THR A 29 9.80 4.55 -4.12
CA THR A 29 10.87 3.59 -3.80
C THR A 29 12.16 3.91 -4.57
N ALA A 30 13.32 3.53 -4.02
CA ALA A 30 14.63 3.73 -4.66
C ALA A 30 14.78 3.00 -6.01
N SER A 31 13.98 1.97 -6.26
CA SER A 31 13.94 1.24 -7.53
C SER A 31 13.24 1.99 -8.68
N LYS A 32 12.61 3.15 -8.42
CA LYS A 32 11.94 3.94 -9.47
C LYS A 32 12.88 5.01 -10.02
N GLY A 33 12.90 5.15 -11.35
CA GLY A 33 13.69 6.18 -12.04
C GLY A 33 13.19 7.62 -11.81
N PHE A 34 11.94 7.79 -11.41
CA PHE A 34 11.38 9.06 -10.95
C PHE A 34 10.74 8.88 -9.58
N ARG A 35 11.13 9.74 -8.64
CA ARG A 35 10.61 9.79 -7.27
C ARG A 35 9.72 11.00 -7.08
N PHE A 36 8.94 11.00 -5.99
CA PHE A 36 7.94 12.04 -5.74
C PHE A 36 8.59 13.43 -5.65
N GLY A 37 9.74 13.54 -4.98
CA GLY A 37 10.52 14.76 -4.90
C GLY A 37 11.02 15.28 -6.26
N ASP A 38 11.32 14.39 -7.22
CA ASP A 38 11.74 14.80 -8.56
C ASP A 38 10.58 15.48 -9.31
N VAL A 39 9.38 14.92 -9.21
CA VAL A 39 8.17 15.48 -9.83
C VAL A 39 7.85 16.83 -9.21
N LEU A 40 7.91 16.95 -7.87
CA LEU A 40 7.69 18.22 -7.16
C LEU A 40 8.67 19.30 -7.61
N ASN A 41 9.96 18.98 -7.72
CA ASN A 41 10.97 19.91 -8.24
C ASN A 41 10.73 20.29 -9.70
N LEU A 42 10.26 19.34 -10.51
CA LEU A 42 10.03 19.57 -11.92
C LEU A 42 8.84 20.51 -12.16
N VAL A 43 7.75 20.37 -11.40
CA VAL A 43 6.50 21.09 -11.67
C VAL A 43 6.20 22.23 -10.70
N HIS A 44 6.90 22.32 -9.58
CA HIS A 44 6.65 23.26 -8.48
C HIS A 44 5.17 23.28 -8.08
N ALA A 45 4.59 22.10 -7.84
CA ALA A 45 3.20 22.00 -7.42
C ALA A 45 3.02 22.68 -6.05
N ALA A 46 2.10 23.64 -5.99
CA ALA A 46 1.62 24.15 -4.71
C ALA A 46 0.59 23.16 -4.12
N PRO A 47 0.57 22.96 -2.78
CA PRO A 47 -0.47 22.18 -2.12
C PRO A 47 -1.88 22.63 -2.50
N ASP A 48 -2.82 21.71 -2.45
CA ASP A 48 -4.24 22.00 -2.57
C ASP A 48 -4.70 22.84 -1.37
N PRO A 49 -5.34 24.01 -1.56
CA PRO A 49 -5.85 24.85 -0.47
C PRO A 49 -6.80 24.11 0.49
N ALA A 50 -7.51 23.10 0.02
CA ALA A 50 -8.40 22.28 0.84
C ALA A 50 -7.67 21.18 1.64
N LYS A 51 -6.34 21.03 1.47
CA LYS A 51 -5.52 19.99 2.10
C LYS A 51 -4.31 20.61 2.80
N PRO A 52 -4.49 21.29 3.95
CA PRO A 52 -3.39 21.96 4.65
C PRO A 52 -2.22 21.01 5.01
N TRP A 53 -2.50 19.73 5.23
CA TRP A 53 -1.51 18.68 5.48
C TRP A 53 -0.58 18.40 4.29
N GLN A 54 -0.98 18.72 3.06
CA GLN A 54 -0.25 18.32 1.85
C GLN A 54 1.09 19.05 1.69
N GLY A 55 1.22 20.25 2.26
CA GLY A 55 2.50 20.97 2.30
C GLY A 55 3.57 20.20 3.06
N GLU A 56 3.22 19.59 4.20
CA GLU A 56 4.15 18.78 4.99
C GLU A 56 4.49 17.46 4.29
N LEU A 57 3.50 16.83 3.64
CA LEU A 57 3.75 15.65 2.80
C LEU A 57 4.75 15.96 1.67
N PHE A 58 4.60 17.10 0.99
CA PHE A 58 5.51 17.49 -0.10
C PHE A 58 6.92 17.74 0.42
N ARG A 59 7.05 18.41 1.57
CA ARG A 59 8.35 18.59 2.24
C ARG A 59 8.99 17.25 2.55
N TYR A 60 8.25 16.33 3.17
CA TYR A 60 8.75 14.99 3.47
C TYR A 60 9.16 14.20 2.22
N ALA A 61 8.40 14.30 1.12
CA ALA A 61 8.77 13.68 -0.16
C ALA A 61 10.07 14.25 -0.75
N LEU A 62 10.30 15.55 -0.61
CA LEU A 62 11.55 16.21 -1.01
C LEU A 62 12.71 15.79 -0.10
N ASP A 63 12.51 15.76 1.22
CA ASP A 63 13.54 15.34 2.16
C ASP A 63 13.94 13.88 1.94
N ARG A 64 12.98 12.96 1.74
CA ARG A 64 13.26 11.56 1.38
C ARG A 64 14.05 11.40 0.08
N ARG A 65 14.00 12.39 -0.81
CA ARG A 65 14.72 12.39 -2.08
C ARG A 65 16.12 12.94 -1.93
N HIS A 66 16.28 14.06 -1.22
CA HIS A 66 17.53 14.83 -1.19
C HIS A 66 18.34 14.66 0.10
N ARG A 67 17.70 14.26 1.19
CA ARG A 67 18.26 14.09 2.55
C ARG A 67 17.65 12.88 3.25
N PRO A 68 17.74 11.67 2.66
CA PRO A 68 17.01 10.50 3.13
C PRO A 68 17.32 10.13 4.59
N ASP A 69 18.56 10.32 5.03
CA ASP A 69 19.01 9.94 6.38
C ASP A 69 18.38 10.78 7.50
N THR A 70 17.93 12.01 7.17
CA THR A 70 17.33 12.94 8.13
C THR A 70 15.84 13.18 7.87
N ALA A 71 15.24 12.53 6.87
CA ALA A 71 13.86 12.77 6.50
C ALA A 71 12.92 12.21 7.58
N VAL A 72 12.13 13.08 8.23
CA VAL A 72 11.18 12.70 9.29
C VAL A 72 9.74 12.83 8.78
N PRO A 73 8.86 11.84 8.98
CA PRO A 73 7.47 11.94 8.56
C PRO A 73 6.78 13.10 9.30
N PRO A 74 5.80 13.78 8.66
CA PRO A 74 5.02 14.82 9.33
C PRO A 74 4.30 14.25 10.55
N ALA A 75 4.42 14.92 11.71
CA ALA A 75 3.83 14.43 12.97
C ALA A 75 2.31 14.27 12.89
N GLY A 76 1.63 15.07 12.07
CA GLY A 76 0.19 14.96 11.82
C GLY A 76 -0.21 13.80 10.89
N ASP A 77 0.73 13.15 10.21
CA ASP A 77 0.44 12.00 9.33
C ASP A 77 0.65 10.69 10.09
N ARG A 78 -0.46 10.16 10.62
CA ARG A 78 -0.48 8.89 11.38
C ARG A 78 0.06 7.71 10.57
N THR A 79 -0.27 7.63 9.28
CA THR A 79 0.15 6.49 8.44
C THR A 79 1.66 6.50 8.23
N LEU A 80 2.23 7.66 7.89
CA LEU A 80 3.67 7.76 7.68
C LEU A 80 4.46 7.57 8.99
N THR A 81 3.92 8.04 10.10
CA THR A 81 4.52 7.86 11.44
C THR A 81 4.47 6.39 11.87
N ALA A 82 3.32 5.73 11.75
CA ALA A 82 3.17 4.30 12.06
C ALA A 82 4.04 3.43 11.16
N HIS A 83 4.12 3.75 9.86
CA HIS A 83 5.01 3.04 8.95
C HIS A 83 6.48 3.19 9.36
N ARG A 84 6.92 4.38 9.72
CA ARG A 84 8.30 4.59 10.18
C ARG A 84 8.61 3.74 11.41
N ALA A 85 7.72 3.73 12.39
CA ALA A 85 7.88 2.92 13.59
C ALA A 85 8.05 1.43 13.25
N LEU A 86 7.30 0.89 12.29
CA LEU A 86 7.47 -0.50 11.84
C LEU A 86 8.82 -0.72 11.14
N ILE A 87 9.23 0.16 10.23
CA ILE A 87 10.49 0.00 9.50
C ILE A 87 11.71 0.01 10.42
N GLU A 88 11.66 0.79 11.50
CA GLU A 88 12.74 0.89 12.49
C GLU A 88 12.82 -0.30 13.45
N LEU A 89 11.81 -1.20 13.47
CA LEU A 89 11.83 -2.37 14.34
C LEU A 89 12.98 -3.34 13.99
N PRO A 90 13.71 -3.86 15.00
CA PRO A 90 14.65 -4.95 14.83
C PRO A 90 13.99 -6.19 14.23
N VAL A 91 14.69 -6.91 13.35
CA VAL A 91 14.16 -8.10 12.65
C VAL A 91 13.58 -9.13 13.62
N THR A 92 14.23 -9.32 14.76
CA THR A 92 13.83 -10.26 15.82
C THR A 92 12.47 -9.97 16.44
N GLU A 93 11.99 -8.72 16.38
CA GLU A 93 10.71 -8.31 16.98
C GLU A 93 9.56 -8.31 15.97
N ARG A 94 9.86 -8.20 14.66
CA ARG A 94 8.88 -7.98 13.59
C ARG A 94 7.78 -9.03 13.59
N ARG A 95 8.14 -10.30 13.78
CA ARG A 95 7.18 -11.41 13.76
C ARG A 95 6.14 -11.27 14.86
N ALA A 96 6.58 -11.02 16.10
CA ALA A 96 5.68 -10.85 17.24
C ALA A 96 4.74 -9.65 17.06
N VAL A 97 5.23 -8.57 16.43
CA VAL A 97 4.42 -7.38 16.12
C VAL A 97 3.37 -7.65 15.04
N VAL A 98 3.64 -8.56 14.10
CA VAL A 98 2.68 -8.95 13.05
C VAL A 98 1.61 -9.90 13.60
N THR A 99 2.00 -10.92 14.34
CA THR A 99 1.09 -12.01 14.75
C THR A 99 0.49 -11.81 16.14
N GLY A 100 0.97 -10.83 16.90
CA GLY A 100 0.43 -10.48 18.21
C GLY A 100 -0.87 -9.67 18.14
N PRO A 101 -1.50 -9.40 19.30
CA PRO A 101 -2.72 -8.60 19.37
C PRO A 101 -2.59 -7.24 18.66
N GLY A 102 -3.61 -6.90 17.88
CA GLY A 102 -3.66 -5.65 17.11
C GLY A 102 -2.73 -5.62 15.87
N GLY A 103 -2.18 -6.77 15.47
CA GLY A 103 -1.26 -6.87 14.34
C GLY A 103 -1.86 -6.35 13.02
N ALA A 104 -3.10 -6.76 12.72
CA ALA A 104 -3.79 -6.35 11.51
C ALA A 104 -4.04 -4.84 11.46
N GLU A 105 -4.52 -4.26 12.55
CA GLU A 105 -4.79 -2.83 12.70
C GLU A 105 -3.50 -2.02 12.56
N ARG A 106 -2.41 -2.49 13.17
CA ARG A 106 -1.09 -1.86 13.10
C ARG A 106 -0.54 -1.85 11.67
N LEU A 107 -0.65 -2.97 10.95
CA LEU A 107 -0.26 -3.04 9.55
C LEU A 107 -1.13 -2.14 8.67
N ALA A 108 -2.44 -2.10 8.92
CA ALA A 108 -3.39 -1.26 8.19
C ALA A 108 -3.10 0.23 8.38
N GLU A 109 -2.85 0.66 9.64
CA GLU A 109 -2.53 2.05 10.01
C GLU A 109 -1.22 2.50 9.34
N ALA A 110 -0.20 1.63 9.36
CA ALA A 110 1.06 1.86 8.66
C ALA A 110 0.94 1.82 7.13
N GLY A 111 -0.21 1.45 6.57
CA GLY A 111 -0.38 1.29 5.13
C GLY A 111 0.53 0.21 4.53
N MET A 112 0.91 -0.79 5.34
CA MET A 112 1.77 -1.88 4.92
C MET A 112 1.06 -2.69 3.82
N THR A 113 1.75 -2.93 2.70
CA THR A 113 1.26 -3.86 1.67
C THR A 113 1.82 -5.25 1.92
N TRP A 114 1.19 -6.30 1.36
CA TRP A 114 1.72 -7.66 1.49
C TRP A 114 3.13 -7.79 0.87
N GLU A 115 3.43 -7.09 -0.23
CA GLU A 115 4.77 -7.09 -0.83
C GLU A 115 5.81 -6.47 0.11
N SER A 116 5.43 -5.36 0.75
CA SER A 116 6.30 -4.65 1.69
C SER A 116 6.51 -5.48 2.96
N LEU A 117 5.44 -6.11 3.46
CA LEU A 117 5.48 -7.03 4.60
C LEU A 117 6.38 -8.22 4.32
N ALA A 118 6.25 -8.87 3.15
CA ALA A 118 7.07 -10.03 2.78
C ALA A 118 8.57 -9.69 2.78
N GLY A 119 8.95 -8.53 2.25
CA GLY A 119 10.35 -8.07 2.27
C GLY A 119 10.82 -7.63 3.65
N TRP A 120 9.97 -6.94 4.42
CA TRP A 120 10.30 -6.40 5.74
C TRP A 120 10.36 -7.49 6.82
N LEU A 121 9.50 -8.51 6.77
CA LEU A 121 9.45 -9.55 7.79
C LEU A 121 10.75 -10.37 7.88
N GLN A 122 11.45 -10.53 6.75
CA GLN A 122 12.65 -11.39 6.63
C GLN A 122 12.40 -12.82 7.12
N GLY A 123 11.20 -13.33 6.85
CA GLY A 123 10.72 -14.65 7.23
C GLY A 123 9.57 -15.09 6.32
N PRO A 124 8.98 -16.27 6.55
CA PRO A 124 7.94 -16.80 5.68
C PRO A 124 6.65 -15.97 5.76
N MET A 125 5.99 -15.82 4.60
CA MET A 125 4.58 -15.45 4.52
C MET A 125 3.71 -16.69 4.74
N ASP A 126 3.68 -17.19 5.96
CA ASP A 126 2.81 -18.27 6.40
C ASP A 126 1.38 -17.77 6.72
N ALA A 127 0.49 -18.68 7.14
CA ALA A 127 -0.91 -18.37 7.45
C ALA A 127 -1.05 -17.12 8.32
N ALA A 128 -0.39 -17.08 9.49
CA ALA A 128 -0.53 -15.96 10.43
C ALA A 128 -0.08 -14.62 9.86
N ALA A 129 0.99 -14.59 9.04
CA ALA A 129 1.43 -13.36 8.39
C ALA A 129 0.45 -12.88 7.30
N TRP A 130 -0.13 -13.82 6.53
CA TRP A 130 -1.17 -13.50 5.56
C TRP A 130 -2.44 -13.00 6.24
N GLU A 131 -2.91 -13.70 7.27
CA GLU A 131 -4.10 -13.36 8.02
C GLU A 131 -4.00 -11.96 8.65
N ALA A 132 -2.81 -11.56 9.11
CA ALA A 132 -2.59 -10.22 9.62
C ALA A 132 -2.73 -9.13 8.55
N VAL A 133 -2.36 -9.38 7.29
CA VAL A 133 -2.37 -8.34 6.24
C VAL A 133 -3.66 -8.31 5.40
N ILE A 134 -4.32 -9.46 5.23
CA ILE A 134 -5.55 -9.63 4.42
C ILE A 134 -6.62 -8.55 4.71
N PRO A 135 -6.95 -8.20 5.97
CA PRO A 135 -7.99 -7.21 6.27
C PRO A 135 -7.75 -5.84 5.62
N SER A 136 -6.49 -5.46 5.44
CA SER A 136 -6.08 -4.18 4.87
C SER A 136 -5.90 -4.20 3.34
N MET A 137 -5.92 -5.38 2.72
CA MET A 137 -5.67 -5.55 1.29
C MET A 137 -6.84 -5.02 0.44
N GLY A 138 -6.51 -4.35 -0.66
CA GLY A 138 -7.49 -3.98 -1.68
C GLY A 138 -7.88 -5.17 -2.56
N THR A 139 -9.04 -5.10 -3.20
CA THR A 139 -9.61 -6.15 -4.07
C THR A 139 -8.61 -6.70 -5.09
N MET A 140 -7.83 -5.83 -5.74
CA MET A 140 -6.80 -6.25 -6.71
C MET A 140 -5.69 -7.11 -6.09
N ALA A 141 -5.29 -6.82 -4.85
CA ALA A 141 -4.28 -7.60 -4.15
C ALA A 141 -4.83 -8.94 -3.70
N LEU A 142 -6.08 -8.98 -3.20
CA LEU A 142 -6.76 -10.22 -2.80
C LEU A 142 -6.89 -11.18 -4.00
N VAL A 143 -7.47 -10.71 -5.11
CA VAL A 143 -7.67 -11.49 -6.34
C VAL A 143 -6.38 -12.11 -6.87
N ARG A 144 -5.23 -11.44 -6.70
CA ARG A 144 -3.93 -11.95 -7.18
C ARG A 144 -3.26 -12.96 -6.26
N ASN A 145 -3.72 -13.09 -5.02
CA ASN A 145 -3.05 -13.89 -3.99
C ASN A 145 -3.89 -15.06 -3.47
N LEU A 146 -5.05 -15.37 -4.05
CA LEU A 146 -5.91 -16.48 -3.60
C LEU A 146 -5.17 -17.82 -3.49
N ARG A 147 -4.35 -18.14 -4.51
CA ARG A 147 -3.48 -19.32 -4.48
C ARG A 147 -2.48 -19.29 -3.31
N ASN A 148 -1.87 -18.14 -3.05
CA ASN A 148 -0.90 -18.00 -1.96
C ASN A 148 -1.58 -18.18 -0.60
N PHE A 149 -2.84 -17.73 -0.45
CA PHE A 149 -3.62 -17.95 0.77
C PHE A 149 -3.90 -19.44 0.98
N ASP A 150 -4.25 -20.17 -0.09
CA ASP A 150 -4.44 -21.62 -0.04
C ASP A 150 -3.15 -22.35 0.35
N GLU A 151 -2.04 -22.05 -0.33
CA GLU A 151 -0.74 -22.69 -0.11
C GLU A 151 -0.18 -22.41 1.30
N ALA A 152 -0.43 -21.21 1.84
CA ALA A 152 0.00 -20.84 3.18
C ALA A 152 -0.88 -21.43 4.28
N GLY A 153 -2.04 -21.99 3.94
CA GLY A 153 -3.00 -22.54 4.91
C GLY A 153 -3.78 -21.47 5.69
N VAL A 154 -4.13 -20.35 5.04
CA VAL A 154 -5.02 -19.34 5.63
C VAL A 154 -6.36 -19.98 6.04
N SER A 155 -6.85 -19.63 7.22
CA SER A 155 -8.10 -20.12 7.78
C SER A 155 -9.31 -19.80 6.91
N ASP A 156 -10.34 -20.65 6.97
CA ASP A 156 -11.57 -20.45 6.20
C ASP A 156 -12.33 -19.18 6.63
N GLU A 157 -12.23 -18.79 7.90
CA GLU A 157 -12.80 -17.55 8.41
C GLU A 157 -12.20 -16.32 7.69
N VAL A 158 -10.87 -16.23 7.67
CA VAL A 158 -10.19 -15.10 6.99
C VAL A 158 -10.38 -15.19 5.48
N ALA A 159 -10.34 -16.38 4.90
CA ALA A 159 -10.64 -16.59 3.48
C ALA A 159 -12.04 -16.11 3.11
N ALA A 160 -13.05 -16.38 3.95
CA ALA A 160 -14.42 -15.91 3.76
C ALA A 160 -14.51 -14.37 3.77
N THR A 161 -13.75 -13.69 4.64
CA THR A 161 -13.70 -12.21 4.62
C THR A 161 -13.12 -11.67 3.32
N ALA A 162 -12.08 -12.32 2.78
CA ALA A 162 -11.50 -11.97 1.50
C ALA A 162 -12.48 -12.24 0.35
N ALA A 163 -13.16 -13.38 0.36
CA ALA A 163 -14.19 -13.77 -0.60
C ALA A 163 -15.34 -12.75 -0.63
N ALA A 164 -15.89 -12.40 0.54
CA ALA A 164 -16.94 -11.40 0.66
C ALA A 164 -16.54 -10.06 0.01
N ARG A 165 -15.30 -9.62 0.21
CA ARG A 165 -14.79 -8.37 -0.36
C ARG A 165 -14.58 -8.41 -1.87
N ILE A 166 -14.18 -9.54 -2.43
CA ILE A 166 -13.99 -9.68 -3.90
C ILE A 166 -15.29 -9.99 -4.65
N CYS A 167 -16.35 -10.36 -3.93
CA CYS A 167 -17.71 -10.53 -4.44
C CYS A 167 -18.61 -9.30 -4.23
N ASP A 168 -18.23 -8.37 -3.33
CA ASP A 168 -18.95 -7.12 -3.11
C ASP A 168 -18.97 -6.25 -4.39
N PRO A 169 -20.15 -5.96 -4.96
CA PRO A 169 -20.28 -5.15 -6.18
C PRO A 169 -19.63 -3.77 -6.07
N GLU A 170 -19.70 -3.13 -4.90
CA GLU A 170 -19.13 -1.81 -4.70
C GLU A 170 -17.60 -1.85 -4.70
N ALA A 171 -17.00 -2.78 -3.94
CA ALA A 171 -15.55 -3.01 -3.94
C ALA A 171 -15.04 -3.42 -5.34
N VAL A 172 -15.78 -4.26 -6.06
CA VAL A 172 -15.45 -4.67 -7.43
C VAL A 172 -15.45 -3.47 -8.38
N ALA A 173 -16.51 -2.65 -8.35
CA ALA A 173 -16.61 -1.45 -9.19
C ALA A 173 -15.50 -0.43 -8.85
N ALA A 174 -15.24 -0.19 -7.57
CA ALA A 174 -14.20 0.72 -7.10
C ALA A 174 -12.79 0.25 -7.49
N SER A 175 -12.57 -1.06 -7.61
CA SER A 175 -11.27 -1.62 -8.00
C SER A 175 -10.85 -1.31 -9.43
N ARG A 176 -11.82 -0.95 -10.30
CA ARG A 176 -11.61 -0.70 -11.75
C ARG A 176 -10.86 -1.83 -12.45
N GLN A 177 -11.02 -3.05 -11.96
CA GLN A 177 -10.43 -4.23 -12.55
C GLN A 177 -11.28 -4.75 -13.69
N PHE A 178 -10.62 -5.19 -14.76
CA PHE A 178 -11.30 -5.86 -15.85
C PHE A 178 -11.80 -7.26 -15.42
N PRO A 179 -12.94 -7.73 -15.96
CA PRO A 179 -13.49 -9.05 -15.64
C PRO A 179 -12.50 -10.21 -15.82
N PHE A 180 -11.61 -10.13 -16.82
CA PHE A 180 -10.62 -11.18 -17.07
C PHE A 180 -9.65 -11.41 -15.90
N ARG A 181 -9.46 -10.43 -15.00
CA ARG A 181 -8.63 -10.60 -13.79
C ARG A 181 -9.27 -11.55 -12.79
N TYR A 182 -10.60 -11.50 -12.66
CA TYR A 182 -11.36 -12.44 -11.83
C TYR A 182 -11.38 -13.83 -12.46
N LEU A 183 -11.57 -13.92 -13.78
CA LEU A 183 -11.47 -15.20 -14.50
C LEU A 183 -10.09 -15.84 -14.33
N ALA A 184 -9.01 -15.04 -14.44
CA ALA A 184 -7.66 -15.55 -14.22
C ALA A 184 -7.45 -16.03 -12.77
N ALA A 185 -7.94 -15.28 -11.78
CA ALA A 185 -7.86 -15.69 -10.39
C ALA A 185 -8.62 -17.00 -10.14
N HIS A 186 -9.86 -17.11 -10.63
CA HIS A 186 -10.66 -18.34 -10.53
C HIS A 186 -9.95 -19.56 -11.14
N ARG A 187 -9.29 -19.40 -12.30
CA ARG A 187 -8.53 -20.48 -12.94
C ARG A 187 -7.24 -20.87 -12.22
N HIS A 188 -6.67 -19.96 -11.42
CA HIS A 188 -5.41 -20.19 -10.70
C HIS A 188 -5.60 -20.52 -9.22
N ALA A 189 -6.79 -20.31 -8.68
CA ALA A 189 -7.15 -20.70 -7.32
C ALA A 189 -7.44 -22.21 -7.28
N PRO A 190 -6.65 -23.01 -6.54
CA PRO A 190 -6.78 -24.47 -6.56
C PRO A 190 -7.99 -24.98 -5.74
N SER A 191 -8.48 -24.18 -4.78
CA SER A 191 -9.54 -24.59 -3.86
C SER A 191 -10.95 -24.21 -4.34
N LEU A 192 -11.93 -25.08 -4.06
CA LEU A 192 -13.35 -24.80 -4.26
C LEU A 192 -13.89 -23.70 -3.33
N ARG A 193 -13.16 -23.33 -2.27
CA ARG A 193 -13.58 -22.26 -1.33
C ARG A 193 -13.72 -20.88 -2.00
N TRP A 194 -13.21 -20.73 -3.22
CA TRP A 194 -13.32 -19.51 -4.03
C TRP A 194 -14.35 -19.62 -5.16
N ALA A 195 -14.99 -20.77 -5.32
CA ALA A 195 -15.88 -21.07 -6.45
C ALA A 195 -17.35 -20.67 -6.21
N TYR A 196 -17.74 -20.48 -4.95
CA TYR A 196 -19.11 -20.15 -4.56
C TYR A 196 -19.09 -19.22 -3.33
N PRO A 197 -20.01 -18.24 -3.21
CA PRO A 197 -20.17 -17.43 -2.00
C PRO A 197 -20.59 -18.25 -0.77
#